data_AF-A0A965DC11-F1
#
_entry.id   AF-A0A965DC11-F1
#
_cell.length_a   1.000
_cell.length_b   1.000
_cell.length_c   1.000
_cell.angle_alpha   90.00
_cell.angle_beta   90.00
_cell.angle_gamma   90.00
#
_symmetry.space_group_name_H-M   'P 1'
#
loop_
_entity.id
_entity.type
_entity.pdbx_description
1 polymer ?
#
loop_
_entity_poly.entity_id
_entity_poly.type
_entity_poly.pdbx_seq_one_letter_code
_entity_poly.pdbx_strand_id
1 'polypeptide(L)' 'MTVLDLLQALALVLILEGLMPFLFPQRWRQTLLQIMQLHDGQIRFFGLCCVLAGGLLLFWLD' A
#
# COMPACT_ATOMS: atom_id res chain seq x y z
N MET A 1 3.32 21.83 -2.25
CA MET A 1 3.19 20.70 -3.18
C MET A 1 2.81 21.22 -4.55
N THR A 2 3.69 21.05 -5.52
CA THR A 2 3.45 21.30 -6.94
C THR A 2 2.90 20.04 -7.62
N VAL A 3 2.44 20.16 -8.87
CA VAL A 3 1.95 19.00 -9.66
C VAL A 3 3.07 17.97 -9.89
N LEU A 4 4.33 18.41 -9.99
CA LEU A 4 5.47 17.53 -10.17
C LEU A 4 5.68 16.63 -8.94
N ASP A 5 5.54 17.19 -7.73
CA ASP A 5 5.67 16.44 -6.48
C ASP A 5 4.62 15.32 -6.40
N LEU A 6 3.38 15.59 -6.85
CA LEU A 6 2.31 14.60 -6.90
C LEU A 6 2.62 13.49 -7.91
N LEU A 7 3.11 13.86 -9.10
CA LEU A 7 3.50 12.88 -10.13
C LEU A 7 4.67 12.00 -9.67
N GLN A 8 5.62 12.57 -8.92
CA GLN A 8 6.74 11.82 -8.35
C GLN A 8 6.26 10.84 -7.28
N ALA A 9 5.38 11.27 -6.38
CA ALA A 9 4.77 10.37 -5.39
C ALA A 9 4.00 9.23 -6.07
N LEU A 10 3.21 9.54 -7.11
CA LEU A 10 2.48 8.54 -7.89
C LEU A 10 3.42 7.54 -8.58
N ALA A 11 4.51 8.02 -9.20
CA ALA A 11 5.49 7.15 -9.84
C ALA A 11 6.12 6.16 -8.84
N LEU A 12 6.45 6.62 -7.64
CA LEU A 12 6.99 5.76 -6.58
C LEU A 12 5.98 4.71 -6.11
N VAL A 13 4.70 5.08 -5.94
CA VAL A 13 3.64 4.12 -5.57
C VAL A 13 3.50 3.03 -6.64
N LEU A 14 3.50 3.39 -7.93
CA LEU A 14 3.41 2.43 -9.03
C LEU A 14 4.61 1.48 -9.08
N ILE A 15 5.82 2.00 -8.85
CA ILE A 15 7.03 1.16 -8.79
C ILE A 15 6.91 0.16 -7.64
N LEU A 16 6.54 0.62 -6.44
CA LEU A 16 6.42 -0.25 -5.27
C LEU A 16 5.30 -1.30 -5.43
N GLU A 17 4.16 -0.90 -5.98
CA GLU A 17 3.03 -1.80 -6.24
C GLU A 17 3.39 -2.86 -7.29
N GLY A 18 4.12 -2.48 -8.34
CA GLY A 18 4.57 -3.41 -9.39
C GLY A 18 5.73 -4.31 -8.98
N LEU A 19 6.51 -3.95 -7.97
CA LEU A 19 7.73 -4.68 -7.60
C LEU A 19 7.44 -6.08 -7.08
N MET A 20 6.44 -6.23 -6.21
CA MET A 20 6.03 -7.52 -5.63
C MET A 20 5.56 -8.54 -6.67
N PRO A 21 4.60 -8.24 -7.56
CA PRO A 21 4.18 -9.18 -8.61
C PRO A 21 5.29 -9.46 -9.63
N PHE A 22 6.20 -8.51 -9.88
CA PHE A 22 7.32 -8.71 -10.80
C PHE A 22 8.39 -9.67 -10.24
N LEU A 23 8.82 -9.46 -8.99
CA LEU A 23 9.87 -10.28 -8.36
C LEU A 23 9.35 -11.62 -7.82
N PHE A 24 8.14 -11.64 -7.25
CA PHE A 24 7.60 -12.81 -6.54
C PHE A 24 6.15 -13.14 -6.93
N PRO A 25 5.87 -13.47 -8.20
CA PRO A 25 4.50 -13.63 -8.70
C PRO A 25 3.68 -14.71 -7.99
N GLN A 26 4.30 -15.83 -7.58
CA GLN A 26 3.60 -16.91 -6.89
C GLN A 26 3.21 -16.53 -5.46
N ARG A 27 4.14 -15.91 -4.70
CA ARG A 27 3.87 -15.45 -3.32
C ARG A 27 2.85 -14.32 -3.31
N TRP A 28 2.96 -13.41 -4.28
CA TRP A 28 1.98 -12.34 -4.47
C TRP A 28 0.58 -12.90 -4.67
N ARG A 29 0.40 -13.86 -5.61
CA ARG A 29 -0.91 -14.50 -5.84
C ARG A 29 -1.45 -15.22 -4.60
N GLN A 30 -0.60 -15.93 -3.86
CA GLN A 30 -1.01 -16.59 -2.61
C GLN A 30 -1.48 -15.58 -1.56
N THR A 31 -0.77 -14.47 -1.42
CA THR A 31 -1.14 -13.39 -0.48
C THR A 31 -2.49 -12.78 -0.87
N LEU A 32 -2.73 -12.51 -2.16
CA LEU A 32 -4.02 -12.02 -2.63
C LEU A 32 -5.16 -13.01 -2.33
N LEU A 33 -4.94 -14.31 -2.55
CA LEU A 33 -5.94 -15.34 -2.22
C LEU A 33 -6.24 -15.39 -0.72
N GLN A 34 -5.25 -15.17 0.14
CA GLN A 34 -5.47 -15.08 1.59
C GLN A 34 -6.26 -13.81 1.96
N ILE A 35 -5.96 -12.68 1.33
CA ILE A 35 -6.70 -11.42 1.54
C ILE A 35 -8.18 -11.59 1.15
N MET A 36 -8.47 -12.32 0.06
CA MET A 36 -9.85 -12.60 -0.38
C MET A 36 -10.66 -13.44 0.62
N GLN A 37 -10.01 -14.13 1.57
CA GLN A 37 -10.69 -14.90 2.62
C GLN A 37 -11.00 -14.06 3.87
N LEU A 38 -10.49 -12.83 3.95
CA LEU A 38 -10.75 -11.93 5.07
C LEU A 38 -12.17 -11.35 4.97
N HIS A 39 -12.80 -11.15 6.12
CA HIS A 39 -14.07 -10.44 6.20
C HIS A 39 -13.85 -8.93 5.97
N ASP A 40 -14.85 -8.24 5.45
CA ASP A 40 -14.81 -6.78 5.21
C ASP A 40 -14.35 -5.98 6.44
N GLY A 41 -14.77 -6.40 7.64
CA GLY A 41 -14.34 -5.77 8.89
C GLY A 41 -12.83 -5.87 9.13
N GLN A 42 -12.21 -7.00 8.79
CA GLN A 42 -10.76 -7.21 8.92
C GLN A 42 -10.00 -6.37 7.88
N ILE A 43 -10.48 -6.33 6.64
CA ILE A 43 -9.87 -5.51 5.57
C ILE A 43 -9.93 -4.03 5.95
N ARG A 44 -11.08 -3.55 6.45
CA ARG A 44 -11.26 -2.17 6.92
C ARG A 44 -10.35 -1.84 8.10
N PHE A 45 -10.20 -2.76 9.06
CA PHE A 45 -9.31 -2.55 10.20
C PHE A 45 -7.85 -2.47 9.77
N PHE A 46 -7.40 -3.36 8.88
CA PHE A 46 -6.07 -3.31 8.30
C PHE A 46 -5.84 -1.98 7.56
N GLY A 47 -6.81 -1.54 6.75
CA GLY A 47 -6.77 -0.25 6.08
C GLY A 47 -6.68 0.93 7.06
N LEU A 48 -7.44 0.90 8.16
CA LEU A 48 -7.37 1.91 9.21
C LEU A 48 -5.97 1.96 9.84
N CYS A 49 -5.37 0.82 10.16
CA CYS A 49 -4.01 0.75 10.68
C CYS A 49 -2.99 1.38 9.70
N CYS A 50 -3.10 1.09 8.40
CA CYS A 50 -2.22 1.69 7.38
C CYS A 50 -2.40 3.21 7.28
N VAL A 51 -3.64 3.71 7.29
CA VAL A 51 -3.92 5.16 7.25
C VAL A 51 -3.36 5.86 8.48
N LEU A 52 -3.56 5.29 9.66
CA LEU A 52 -3.02 5.85 10.92
C LEU A 52 -1.49 5.83 10.94
N ALA A 53 -0.87 4.71 10.54
CA ALA A 53 0.58 4.62 10.47
C ALA A 53 1.17 5.62 9.47
N GLY A 54 0.57 5.77 8.29
CA GLY A 54 0.97 6.78 7.30
C GLY A 54 0.81 8.20 7.81
N GLY A 55 -0.31 8.52 8.46
CA GLY A 55 -0.54 9.83 9.07
C GLY A 55 0.46 10.15 10.19
N LEU A 56 0.78 9.17 11.03
CA LEU A 56 1.81 9.30 12.08
C LEU A 56 3.21 9.51 11.50
N LEU A 57 3.56 8.79 10.43
CA LEU A 57 4.84 8.96 9.75
C LEU A 57 4.96 10.36 9.14
N LEU A 58 3.91 10.85 8.46
CA LEU A 58 3.87 12.22 7.94
C LEU A 58 4.03 13.24 9.07
N PHE A 59 3.28 13.10 10.16
CA PHE A 59 3.39 13.97 11.33
C PHE A 59 4.79 14.00 11.96
N TRP A 60 5.56 12.92 11.86
CA TRP A 60 6.91 12.84 12.41
C TRP A 60 7.99 13.36 11.45
N LEU A 61 7.72 13.34 10.14
CA LEU A 61 8.63 13.77 9.08
C LEU A 61 8.50 15.26 8.74
N ASP A 62 7.29 15.82 8.91
CA ASP A 62 7.00 17.26 8.85
C ASP A 62 7.41 17.99 10.15
#